data_AF-A0A7W0XUG2-F1
#
_entry.id   AF-A0A7W0XUG2-F1
#
_cell.length_a   1.000
_cell.length_b   1.000
_cell.length_c   1.000
_cell.angle_alpha   90.00
_cell.angle_beta   90.00
_cell.angle_gamma   90.00
#
_symmetry.space_group_name_H-M   'P 1'
#
loop_
_entity.id
_entity.type
_entity.pdbx_description
1 polymer ?
#
loop_
_entity_poly.entity_id
_entity_poly.type
_entity_poly.pdbx_seq_one_letter_code
_entity_poly.pdbx_strand_id
1 'polypeptide(L)'
;MVVAATVLSACSSHIEGEGVLVGTPVGPDFETRVTLSDGSFLTVPKGAVRDPGVLTVDVTEQDARPPTGLYLSGPTYAVAFHGTTLVTPYSFSFAAPPKGGVEPDAAALGWFDEKRAQWTPVDAAYEPRRLTGTTLKTGLLSAVRVDTARLLSTSTGLLESVKATAGTAEAPVCQGDPVASRITTEISEEGPVLHCVGVADGAPQVVVADDRGATLAVSYPVKWVAEPVGERDAVAQASLATVNSVPVPKKNQDEARTTVLVTPGTGLRLTNPPDKKGTLRIEPSARAYVATALDYAADVLDTVTTTLPWFGGPTDAAVTATLFAPSFTAEDCRASLGKFTRSPTNNPEQVGMLFRQAAETSIGCLSRGWAAAQGREGWQGAGLQATLTWIQKNIVAVFGDGGPTIGPALDFPLFKMQVTQTPA
;
A
#
# COMPACT_ATOMS: atom_id res chain seq x y z
N MET A 1 25.17 67.22 -30.77
CA MET A 1 25.45 66.25 -31.83
C MET A 1 25.40 64.87 -31.17
N VAL A 2 24.30 64.15 -31.38
CA VAL A 2 23.97 62.87 -30.74
C VAL A 2 24.55 61.75 -31.60
N VAL A 3 25.31 60.83 -31.01
CA VAL A 3 25.71 59.59 -31.67
C VAL A 3 25.00 58.45 -30.95
N ALA A 4 23.98 57.91 -31.62
CA ALA A 4 23.24 56.72 -31.21
C ALA A 4 24.08 55.49 -31.56
N ALA A 5 24.38 54.65 -30.57
CA ALA A 5 24.94 53.32 -30.78
C ALA A 5 23.79 52.31 -30.91
N THR A 6 23.59 51.83 -32.12
CA THR A 6 22.56 50.86 -32.51
C THR A 6 22.93 49.48 -31.98
N VAL A 7 22.05 48.89 -31.16
CA VAL A 7 22.12 47.49 -30.73
C VAL A 7 21.67 46.62 -31.91
N LEU A 8 22.56 45.76 -32.41
CA LEU A 8 22.27 44.77 -33.44
C LEU A 8 21.53 43.59 -32.81
N SER A 9 20.27 43.41 -33.22
CA SER A 9 19.53 42.15 -33.07
C SER A 9 20.07 41.13 -34.07
N ALA A 10 20.57 39.99 -33.61
CA ALA A 10 20.84 38.85 -34.48
C ALA A 10 19.62 37.92 -34.50
N CYS A 11 18.97 37.85 -35.66
CA CYS A 11 17.92 36.88 -35.96
C CYS A 11 18.51 35.49 -36.20
N SER A 12 17.73 34.51 -35.74
CA SER A 12 17.87 33.06 -35.87
C SER A 12 18.32 32.54 -37.24
N SER A 13 19.26 31.59 -37.25
CA SER A 13 19.39 30.60 -38.32
C SER A 13 18.94 29.24 -37.79
N HIS A 14 17.97 28.68 -38.50
CA HIS A 14 17.33 27.39 -38.26
C HIS A 14 18.35 26.26 -38.45
N ILE A 15 18.58 25.46 -37.41
CA ILE A 15 19.17 24.13 -37.48
C ILE A 15 18.17 23.18 -36.84
N GLU A 16 17.70 22.20 -37.62
CA GLU A 16 16.89 21.09 -37.12
C GLU A 16 17.74 20.20 -36.20
N GLY A 17 17.24 19.98 -34.99
CA GLY A 17 17.93 19.40 -33.84
C GLY A 17 17.46 20.12 -32.58
N GLU A 18 16.25 19.80 -32.11
CA GLU A 18 15.56 20.50 -31.02
C GLU A 18 16.33 20.45 -29.70
N GLY A 19 16.89 21.60 -29.32
CA GLY A 19 17.46 21.91 -28.00
C GLY A 19 17.83 23.39 -27.99
N VAL A 20 16.95 24.25 -27.45
CA VAL A 20 17.22 25.69 -27.42
C VAL A 20 18.15 25.99 -26.23
N LEU A 21 19.45 26.12 -26.51
CA LEU A 21 20.44 26.68 -25.60
C LEU A 21 20.15 28.18 -25.36
N VAL A 22 19.37 28.51 -24.33
CA VAL A 22 19.17 29.91 -23.91
C VAL A 22 20.31 30.32 -22.98
N GLY A 23 21.36 30.95 -23.52
CA GLY A 23 22.38 31.62 -22.71
C GLY A 23 21.87 32.95 -22.16
N THR A 24 21.58 33.01 -20.86
CA THR A 24 21.03 34.23 -20.22
C THR A 24 22.00 34.78 -19.17
N PRO A 25 22.35 36.07 -19.21
CA PRO A 25 23.17 36.69 -18.18
C PRO A 25 22.53 36.59 -16.79
N VAL A 26 23.33 36.22 -15.80
CA VAL A 26 22.97 36.23 -14.38
C VAL A 26 24.02 37.01 -13.60
N GLY A 27 23.63 37.65 -12.51
CA GLY A 27 24.56 38.39 -11.66
C GLY A 27 24.02 38.60 -10.25
N PRO A 28 24.88 38.99 -9.30
CA PRO A 28 24.49 39.19 -7.90
C PRO A 28 23.51 40.37 -7.73
N ASP A 29 23.50 41.32 -8.66
CA ASP A 29 22.84 42.62 -8.46
C ASP A 29 21.40 42.71 -8.98
N PHE A 30 20.95 41.75 -9.79
CA PHE A 30 19.64 41.76 -10.44
C PHE A 30 18.98 40.38 -10.44
N GLU A 31 17.67 40.35 -10.62
CA GLU A 31 16.91 39.13 -10.84
C GLU A 31 16.93 38.75 -12.32
N THR A 32 17.12 37.46 -12.61
CA THR A 32 17.01 36.92 -13.97
C THR A 32 15.83 35.97 -14.05
N ARG A 33 14.95 36.18 -15.03
CA ARG A 33 13.86 35.24 -15.35
C ARG A 33 14.06 34.68 -16.76
N VAL A 34 14.02 33.36 -16.87
CA VAL A 34 14.07 32.64 -18.16
C VAL A 34 12.74 31.95 -18.36
N THR A 35 12.13 32.17 -19.52
CA THR A 35 10.89 31.50 -19.95
C THR A 35 11.21 30.61 -21.15
N LEU A 36 10.82 29.35 -21.06
CA LEU A 36 11.01 28.33 -22.08
C LEU A 36 9.81 28.30 -23.03
N SER A 37 9.98 27.64 -24.18
CA SER A 37 8.97 27.54 -25.24
C SER A 37 7.70 26.79 -24.81
N ASP A 38 7.81 25.82 -23.91
CA ASP A 38 6.69 25.09 -23.29
C ASP A 38 5.94 25.92 -22.22
N GLY A 39 6.35 27.18 -22.03
CA GLY A 39 5.84 28.10 -21.01
C GLY A 39 6.43 27.85 -19.62
N SER A 40 7.26 26.83 -19.43
CA SER A 40 8.00 26.64 -18.18
C SER A 40 8.92 27.83 -17.94
N PHE A 41 9.21 28.12 -16.68
CA PHE A 41 10.11 29.23 -16.37
C PHE A 41 10.92 28.94 -15.12
N LEU A 42 12.02 29.68 -15.00
CA LEU A 42 12.79 29.75 -13.77
C LEU A 42 13.17 31.19 -13.48
N THR A 43 13.28 31.50 -12.20
CA THR A 43 13.71 32.82 -11.72
C THR A 43 14.89 32.65 -10.78
N VAL A 44 16.00 33.30 -11.12
CA VAL A 44 17.20 33.43 -10.29
C VAL A 44 17.09 34.76 -9.55
N PRO A 45 16.79 34.76 -8.23
CA PRO A 45 16.60 36.00 -7.50
C PRO A 45 17.92 36.77 -7.35
N LYS A 46 17.81 38.07 -7.08
CA LYS A 46 18.97 38.90 -6.74
C LYS A 46 19.79 38.27 -5.61
N GLY A 47 21.11 38.25 -5.76
CA GLY A 47 22.04 37.64 -4.80
C GLY A 47 22.07 36.11 -4.80
N ALA A 48 21.43 35.45 -5.78
CA ALA A 48 21.50 33.99 -5.88
C ALA A 48 22.79 33.45 -6.44
N VAL A 49 23.57 34.27 -7.15
CA VAL A 49 24.88 33.91 -7.69
C VAL A 49 25.96 34.82 -7.10
N ARG A 50 27.18 34.31 -6.93
CA ARG A 50 28.31 35.07 -6.36
C ARG A 50 28.85 36.14 -7.31
N ASP A 51 29.04 35.75 -8.56
CA ASP A 51 29.69 36.55 -9.59
C ASP A 51 28.81 36.64 -10.84
N PRO A 52 29.04 37.62 -11.73
CA PRO A 52 28.43 37.61 -13.06
C PRO A 52 28.76 36.32 -13.81
N GLY A 53 27.76 35.74 -14.47
CA GLY A 53 27.91 34.50 -15.22
C GLY A 53 26.80 34.30 -16.24
N VAL A 54 26.70 33.07 -16.75
CA VAL A 54 25.69 32.69 -17.74
C VAL A 54 24.89 31.51 -17.23
N LEU A 55 23.58 31.65 -17.20
CA LEU A 55 22.65 30.55 -17.04
C LEU A 55 22.34 29.95 -18.41
N THR A 56 22.45 28.63 -18.53
CA THR A 56 21.94 27.87 -19.67
C THR A 56 20.84 26.94 -19.21
N VAL A 57 19.74 26.92 -19.96
CA VAL A 57 18.64 25.98 -19.76
C VAL A 57 18.37 25.35 -21.11
N ASP A 58 18.39 24.03 -21.14
CA ASP A 58 18.05 23.27 -22.34
C ASP A 58 16.99 22.22 -22.01
N VAL A 59 16.21 21.85 -23.03
CA VAL A 59 15.24 20.75 -22.94
C VAL A 59 15.86 19.58 -23.69
N THR A 60 16.07 18.48 -22.98
CA THR A 60 16.71 17.28 -23.49
C THR A 60 15.85 16.06 -23.23
N GLU A 61 15.96 15.07 -24.11
CA GLU A 61 15.49 13.73 -23.85
C GLU A 61 16.64 12.94 -23.22
N GLN A 62 16.39 12.35 -22.05
CA GLN A 62 17.41 11.61 -21.32
C GLN A 62 16.96 10.18 -21.03
N ASP A 63 17.78 9.22 -21.45
CA ASP A 63 17.60 7.78 -21.21
C ASP A 63 18.08 7.32 -19.82
N ALA A 64 18.28 8.24 -18.87
CA ALA A 64 18.69 7.85 -17.53
C ALA A 64 17.58 7.02 -16.87
N ARG A 65 17.93 5.80 -16.45
CA ARG A 65 16.97 4.87 -15.85
C ARG A 65 16.22 5.56 -14.70
N PRO A 66 14.88 5.65 -14.73
CA PRO A 66 14.12 6.26 -13.65
C PRO A 66 14.24 5.43 -12.36
N PRO A 67 13.93 6.01 -11.20
CA PRO A 67 13.80 5.26 -9.96
C PRO A 67 12.86 4.07 -10.12
N THR A 68 13.06 3.04 -9.29
CA THR A 68 12.16 1.89 -9.25
C THR A 68 10.73 2.34 -8.97
N GLY A 69 9.78 1.78 -9.70
CA GLY A 69 8.35 2.13 -9.58
C GLY A 69 7.96 3.46 -10.21
N LEU A 70 8.91 4.22 -10.77
CA LEU A 70 8.66 5.52 -11.38
C LEU A 70 9.07 5.53 -12.85
N TYR A 71 8.56 6.51 -13.58
CA TYR A 71 9.01 6.85 -14.93
C TYR A 71 9.17 8.38 -15.08
N LEU A 72 10.05 8.80 -16.00
CA LEU A 72 10.23 10.21 -16.34
C LEU A 72 9.07 10.65 -17.22
N SER A 73 8.38 11.70 -16.81
CA SER A 73 7.14 12.15 -17.42
C SER A 73 7.27 13.57 -17.95
N GLY A 74 7.40 13.72 -19.26
CA GLY A 74 7.59 15.02 -19.91
C GLY A 74 9.07 15.35 -20.13
N PRO A 75 9.38 16.62 -20.43
CA PRO A 75 10.75 17.03 -20.77
C PRO A 75 11.71 16.90 -19.58
N THR A 76 12.99 16.66 -19.90
CA THR A 76 14.09 16.82 -18.93
C THR A 76 14.78 18.15 -19.19
N TYR A 77 14.90 18.98 -18.15
CA TYR A 77 15.55 20.28 -18.21
C TYR A 77 17.00 20.17 -17.74
N ALA A 78 17.95 20.56 -18.59
CA ALA A 78 19.36 20.68 -18.23
C ALA A 78 19.66 22.13 -17.81
N VAL A 79 19.83 22.36 -16.52
CA VAL A 79 20.07 23.69 -15.93
C VAL A 79 21.53 23.82 -15.49
N ALA A 80 22.29 24.75 -16.08
CA ALA A 80 23.68 24.96 -15.70
C ALA A 80 24.03 26.45 -15.53
N PHE A 81 24.88 26.72 -14.55
CA PHE A 81 25.43 28.04 -14.26
C PHE A 81 26.93 28.04 -14.59
N HIS A 82 27.33 28.88 -15.53
CA HIS A 82 28.70 28.97 -16.03
C HIS A 82 29.37 30.25 -15.55
N GLY A 83 30.64 30.14 -15.16
CA GLY A 83 31.43 31.29 -14.69
C GLY A 83 30.98 31.89 -13.35
N THR A 84 30.05 31.24 -12.64
CA THR A 84 29.53 31.68 -11.35
C THR A 84 29.18 30.50 -10.45
N THR A 85 28.79 30.78 -9.20
CA THR A 85 28.32 29.77 -8.24
C THR A 85 26.95 30.16 -7.70
N LEU A 86 25.98 29.25 -7.81
CA LEU A 86 24.68 29.37 -7.18
C LEU A 86 24.81 29.20 -5.66
N VAL A 87 24.34 30.18 -4.89
CA VAL A 87 24.40 30.22 -3.42
C VAL A 87 23.02 30.33 -2.77
N THR A 88 22.02 30.81 -3.50
CA THR A 88 20.62 30.88 -3.05
C THR A 88 19.75 30.07 -4.01
N PRO A 89 18.72 29.33 -3.54
CA PRO A 89 17.84 28.59 -4.42
C PRO A 89 17.21 29.48 -5.51
N TYR A 90 17.15 28.97 -6.74
CA TYR A 90 16.31 29.58 -7.78
C TYR A 90 14.90 28.98 -7.71
N SER A 91 13.90 29.72 -8.16
CA SER A 91 12.53 29.21 -8.28
C SER A 91 12.27 28.66 -9.67
N PHE A 92 11.43 27.63 -9.74
CA PHE A 92 11.06 26.98 -10.99
C PHE A 92 9.57 26.76 -11.10
N SER A 93 9.11 26.63 -12.34
CA SER A 93 7.77 26.22 -12.71
C SER A 93 7.89 25.40 -13.99
N PHE A 94 8.04 24.08 -13.81
CA PHE A 94 8.25 23.13 -14.90
C PHE A 94 6.94 22.47 -15.31
N ALA A 95 6.85 22.11 -16.59
CA ALA A 95 5.72 21.36 -17.11
C ALA A 95 5.62 20.02 -16.39
N ALA A 96 4.39 19.66 -16.03
CA ALA A 96 4.06 18.34 -15.51
C ALA A 96 2.75 17.89 -16.15
N PRO A 97 2.48 16.58 -16.20
CA PRO A 97 1.19 16.10 -16.70
C PRO A 97 0.00 16.68 -15.94
N PRO A 98 -1.18 16.70 -16.57
CA PRO A 98 -2.37 17.25 -15.95
C PRO A 98 -2.84 16.43 -14.74
N LYS A 99 -3.30 17.15 -13.72
CA LYS A 99 -4.07 16.60 -12.61
C LYS A 99 -5.39 16.00 -13.09
N GLY A 100 -5.84 14.95 -12.42
CA GLY A 100 -7.13 14.30 -12.70
C GLY A 100 -7.18 13.45 -13.98
N GLY A 101 -6.03 12.97 -14.47
CA GLY A 101 -5.95 11.99 -15.56
C GLY A 101 -6.23 10.55 -15.12
N VAL A 102 -5.92 9.59 -15.99
CA VAL A 102 -6.04 8.14 -15.71
C VAL A 102 -5.00 7.65 -14.69
N GLU A 103 -4.00 8.46 -14.36
CA GLU A 103 -2.90 8.13 -13.44
C GLU A 103 -3.09 8.77 -12.05
N PRO A 104 -2.32 8.36 -11.02
CA PRO A 104 -2.34 9.01 -9.72
C PRO A 104 -2.16 10.51 -9.82
N ASP A 105 -2.93 11.27 -9.03
CA ASP A 105 -2.88 12.73 -8.99
C ASP A 105 -1.65 13.25 -8.22
N ALA A 106 -0.48 12.76 -8.62
CA ALA A 106 0.80 13.07 -8.04
C ALA A 106 1.89 13.05 -9.11
N ALA A 107 2.82 13.99 -8.94
CA ALA A 107 4.10 14.03 -9.61
C ALA A 107 5.12 14.59 -8.63
N ALA A 108 6.38 14.20 -8.77
CA ALA A 108 7.49 14.81 -8.06
C ALA A 108 8.49 15.38 -9.06
N LEU A 109 9.36 16.28 -8.61
CA LEU A 109 10.50 16.69 -9.41
C LEU A 109 11.70 15.81 -9.02
N GLY A 110 12.33 15.17 -10.01
CA GLY A 110 13.57 14.44 -9.84
C GLY A 110 14.76 15.27 -10.31
N TRP A 111 15.85 15.24 -9.56
CA TRP A 111 17.17 15.73 -9.96
C TRP A 111 18.13 14.54 -10.14
N PHE A 112 18.84 14.48 -11.26
CA PHE A 112 19.84 13.43 -11.50
C PHE A 112 21.18 13.79 -10.84
N ASP A 113 21.54 13.05 -9.79
CA ASP A 113 22.87 13.13 -9.17
C ASP A 113 23.87 12.35 -10.04
N GLU A 114 24.59 13.06 -10.90
CA GLU A 114 25.60 12.47 -11.79
C GLU A 114 26.68 11.70 -11.03
N LYS A 115 27.03 12.11 -9.81
CA LYS A 115 28.07 11.44 -9.01
C LYS A 115 27.61 10.07 -8.54
N ARG A 116 26.32 9.92 -8.26
CA ARG A 116 25.70 8.66 -7.81
C ARG A 116 25.06 7.89 -8.96
N ALA A 117 24.98 8.49 -10.15
CA ALA A 117 24.20 8.01 -11.28
C ALA A 117 22.76 7.66 -10.88
N GLN A 118 22.15 8.50 -10.03
CA GLN A 118 20.85 8.23 -9.43
C GLN A 118 19.99 9.49 -9.40
N TRP A 119 18.71 9.31 -9.71
CA TRP A 119 17.69 10.31 -9.48
C TRP A 119 17.45 10.49 -7.97
N THR A 120 17.22 11.72 -7.55
CA THR A 120 16.84 12.07 -6.18
C THR A 120 15.70 13.08 -6.21
N PRO A 121 14.77 13.04 -5.25
CA PRO A 121 13.64 13.94 -5.25
C PRO A 121 14.05 15.37 -4.91
N VAL A 122 13.32 16.33 -5.48
CA VAL A 122 13.38 17.76 -5.18
C VAL A 122 12.00 18.18 -4.67
N ASP A 123 11.99 18.94 -3.57
CA ASP A 123 10.76 19.47 -3.00
C ASP A 123 10.05 20.38 -4.02
N ALA A 124 8.86 19.97 -4.43
CA ALA A 124 8.04 20.66 -5.41
C ALA A 124 6.56 20.51 -5.05
N ALA A 125 5.80 21.57 -5.26
CA ALA A 125 4.35 21.54 -5.24
C ALA A 125 3.82 21.11 -6.62
N TYR A 126 2.93 20.13 -6.63
CA TYR A 126 2.23 19.73 -7.84
C TYR A 126 0.97 20.56 -8.00
N GLU A 127 0.94 21.40 -9.03
CA GLU A 127 -0.16 22.24 -9.48
C GLU A 127 -0.80 21.63 -10.74
N PRO A 128 -2.01 22.05 -11.18
CA PRO A 128 -2.82 21.34 -12.18
C PRO A 128 -2.11 20.82 -13.43
N ARG A 129 -0.99 21.42 -13.86
CA ARG A 129 -0.13 20.93 -14.95
C ARG A 129 1.35 21.27 -14.74
N ARG A 130 1.78 21.51 -13.50
CA ARG A 130 3.10 22.09 -13.21
C ARG A 130 3.70 21.58 -11.91
N LEU A 131 5.02 21.52 -11.86
CA LEU A 131 5.78 21.39 -10.63
C LEU A 131 6.43 22.74 -10.32
N THR A 132 6.11 23.30 -9.17
CA THR A 132 6.60 24.60 -8.71
C THR A 132 7.40 24.45 -7.44
N GLY A 133 8.46 25.23 -7.27
CA GLY A 133 9.29 25.13 -6.07
C GLY A 133 10.55 25.96 -6.15
N THR A 134 11.48 25.68 -5.24
CA THR A 134 12.81 26.29 -5.23
C THR A 134 13.88 25.23 -5.04
N THR A 135 15.04 25.38 -5.66
CA THR A 135 16.12 24.40 -5.53
C THR A 135 17.50 25.00 -5.74
N LEU A 136 18.51 24.38 -5.11
CA LEU A 136 19.93 24.60 -5.39
C LEU A 136 20.51 23.58 -6.39
N LYS A 137 19.69 22.61 -6.82
CA LYS A 137 20.13 21.54 -7.71
C LYS A 137 20.29 22.06 -9.14
N THR A 138 21.41 21.73 -9.75
CA THR A 138 21.73 22.04 -11.16
C THR A 138 22.05 20.75 -11.89
N GLY A 139 21.96 20.75 -13.21
CA GLY A 139 22.03 19.56 -14.05
C GLY A 139 20.62 19.18 -14.51
N LEU A 140 20.31 17.90 -14.48
CA LEU A 140 19.10 17.36 -15.09
C LEU A 140 17.95 17.31 -14.10
N LEU A 141 16.82 17.87 -14.51
CA LEU A 141 15.59 17.95 -13.74
C LEU A 141 14.43 17.44 -14.58
N SER A 142 13.66 16.49 -14.07
CA SER A 142 12.53 15.92 -14.80
C SER A 142 11.37 15.66 -13.86
N ALA A 143 10.15 15.86 -14.35
CA ALA A 143 8.98 15.42 -13.62
C ALA A 143 8.94 13.89 -13.62
N VAL A 144 8.67 13.28 -12.47
CA VAL A 144 8.53 11.82 -12.33
C VAL A 144 7.14 11.47 -11.86
N ARG A 145 6.63 10.35 -12.38
CA ARG A 145 5.34 9.78 -12.03
C ARG A 145 5.43 8.31 -11.69
N VAL A 146 4.38 7.83 -11.03
CA VAL A 146 4.19 6.43 -10.66
C VAL A 146 3.95 5.60 -11.92
N ASP A 147 4.73 4.54 -12.09
CA ASP A 147 4.46 3.50 -13.09
C ASP A 147 3.22 2.72 -12.68
N THR A 148 2.08 3.12 -13.25
CA THR A 148 0.77 2.54 -12.94
C THR A 148 0.64 1.09 -13.42
N ALA A 149 1.30 0.72 -14.53
CA ALA A 149 1.26 -0.64 -15.04
C ALA A 149 1.98 -1.60 -14.09
N ARG A 150 3.16 -1.20 -13.60
CA ARG A 150 3.88 -1.97 -12.58
C ARG A 150 3.12 -2.02 -11.27
N LEU A 151 2.53 -0.91 -10.84
CA LEU A 151 1.75 -0.86 -9.60
C LEU A 151 0.52 -1.78 -9.66
N LEU A 152 -0.21 -1.78 -10.77
CA LEU A 152 -1.33 -2.69 -11.00
C LEU A 152 -0.84 -4.14 -10.99
N SER A 153 0.18 -4.47 -11.78
CA SER A 153 0.70 -5.83 -11.87
C SER A 153 1.14 -6.37 -10.50
N THR A 154 1.82 -5.55 -9.70
CA THR A 154 2.28 -5.95 -8.36
C THR A 154 1.09 -6.11 -7.41
N SER A 155 0.13 -5.19 -7.43
CA SER A 155 -1.09 -5.28 -6.61
C SER A 155 -1.97 -6.47 -6.98
N THR A 156 -2.09 -6.79 -8.26
CA THR A 156 -2.76 -8.00 -8.75
C THR A 156 -2.04 -9.26 -8.26
N GLY A 157 -0.70 -9.26 -8.27
CA GLY A 157 0.10 -10.36 -7.74
C GLY A 157 -0.16 -10.67 -6.26
N LEU A 158 -0.48 -9.66 -5.45
CA LEU A 158 -0.85 -9.87 -4.04
C LEU A 158 -2.12 -10.73 -3.88
N LEU A 159 -3.03 -10.71 -4.85
CA LEU A 159 -4.24 -11.54 -4.79
C LEU A 159 -3.92 -13.03 -4.90
N GLU A 160 -2.77 -13.41 -5.45
CA GLU A 160 -2.34 -14.80 -5.46
C GLU A 160 -2.03 -15.31 -4.06
N SER A 161 -1.54 -14.45 -3.16
CA SER A 161 -1.37 -14.82 -1.74
C SER A 161 -2.71 -15.14 -1.08
N VAL A 162 -3.76 -14.38 -1.39
CA VAL A 162 -5.12 -14.60 -0.88
C VAL A 162 -5.75 -15.87 -1.46
N LYS A 163 -5.49 -16.15 -2.74
CA LYS A 163 -5.98 -17.35 -3.42
C LYS A 163 -5.20 -18.60 -3.08
N ALA A 164 -3.99 -18.47 -2.54
CA ALA A 164 -3.17 -19.61 -2.20
C ALA A 164 -3.92 -20.49 -1.20
N THR A 165 -4.23 -21.71 -1.62
CA THR A 165 -4.40 -22.81 -0.67
C THR A 165 -2.97 -23.13 -0.27
N ALA A 166 -2.56 -22.75 0.94
CA ALA A 166 -1.23 -23.10 1.36
C ALA A 166 -1.16 -24.63 1.42
N GLY A 167 -0.08 -25.18 0.89
CA GLY A 167 0.41 -26.52 1.24
C GLY A 167 1.77 -26.37 1.93
N THR A 168 2.00 -25.19 2.52
CA THR A 168 3.27 -24.75 3.09
C THR A 168 3.15 -24.53 4.59
N ALA A 169 1.95 -24.52 5.17
CA ALA A 169 1.83 -24.52 6.63
C ALA A 169 2.24 -25.90 7.15
N GLU A 170 3.12 -25.91 8.14
CA GLU A 170 3.52 -27.14 8.81
C GLU A 170 2.31 -27.71 9.57
N ALA A 171 2.11 -29.03 9.49
CA ALA A 171 1.04 -29.68 10.22
C ALA A 171 1.17 -29.36 11.73
N PRO A 172 0.09 -28.92 12.40
CA PRO A 172 0.18 -28.53 13.79
C PRO A 172 0.56 -29.73 14.66
N VAL A 173 1.39 -29.49 15.67
CA VAL A 173 1.84 -30.52 16.62
C VAL A 173 1.01 -30.44 17.90
N CYS A 174 0.40 -31.55 18.28
CA CYS A 174 -0.35 -31.68 19.53
C CYS A 174 0.55 -32.29 20.62
N GLN A 175 0.32 -31.92 21.88
CA GLN A 175 1.01 -32.57 22.99
C GLN A 175 0.37 -33.93 23.31
N GLY A 176 1.23 -34.86 23.72
CA GLY A 176 0.86 -36.21 24.14
C GLY A 176 0.74 -37.20 22.98
N ASP A 177 1.36 -38.37 23.15
CA ASP A 177 1.03 -39.57 22.38
C ASP A 177 -0.46 -39.86 22.66
N PRO A 178 -1.29 -40.15 21.66
CA PRO A 178 -2.70 -40.31 21.92
C PRO A 178 -2.81 -41.50 22.87
N VAL A 179 -3.41 -41.28 24.04
CA VAL A 179 -4.25 -42.32 24.63
C VAL A 179 -5.44 -42.46 23.66
N ALA A 180 -5.15 -42.94 22.45
CA ALA A 180 -5.98 -42.89 21.24
C ALA A 180 -7.26 -43.68 21.42
N SER A 181 -7.31 -44.53 22.44
CA SER A 181 -8.46 -45.32 22.80
C SER A 181 -9.57 -44.52 23.48
N ARG A 182 -9.33 -43.27 23.93
CA ARG A 182 -10.33 -42.48 24.70
C ARG A 182 -10.79 -41.18 24.04
N ILE A 183 -10.19 -40.73 22.95
CA ILE A 183 -10.68 -39.55 22.22
C ILE A 183 -11.17 -40.01 20.85
N THR A 184 -12.45 -39.76 20.58
CA THR A 184 -13.03 -39.97 19.25
C THR A 184 -13.31 -38.62 18.61
N THR A 185 -12.90 -38.50 17.34
CA THR A 185 -13.21 -37.35 16.50
C THR A 185 -14.09 -37.76 15.33
N GLU A 186 -15.18 -37.03 15.16
CA GLU A 186 -16.03 -37.14 13.97
C GLU A 186 -15.89 -35.85 13.17
N ILE A 187 -15.41 -35.97 11.94
CA ILE A 187 -15.24 -34.87 11.01
C ILE A 187 -16.35 -34.97 9.96
N SER A 188 -17.10 -33.90 9.76
CA SER A 188 -18.24 -33.92 8.83
C SER A 188 -17.81 -33.97 7.36
N GLU A 189 -16.76 -33.22 7.01
CA GLU A 189 -16.21 -33.09 5.66
C GLU A 189 -14.70 -32.77 5.77
N GLU A 190 -13.89 -33.18 4.80
CA GLU A 190 -12.51 -32.68 4.68
C GLU A 190 -12.55 -31.18 4.44
N GLY A 191 -12.04 -30.41 5.41
CA GLY A 191 -12.05 -28.95 5.38
C GLY A 191 -10.67 -28.38 5.05
N PRO A 192 -10.58 -27.07 4.76
CA PRO A 192 -9.35 -26.44 4.30
C PRO A 192 -8.40 -26.09 5.47
N VAL A 193 -8.37 -26.94 6.51
CA VAL A 193 -7.65 -26.68 7.75
C VAL A 193 -6.76 -27.85 8.13
N LEU A 194 -5.52 -27.53 8.47
CA LEU A 194 -4.64 -28.48 9.13
C LEU A 194 -5.06 -28.59 10.59
N HIS A 195 -5.05 -29.81 11.11
CA HIS A 195 -5.44 -30.06 12.47
C HIS A 195 -4.68 -31.22 13.08
N CYS A 196 -4.54 -31.19 14.40
CA CYS A 196 -4.11 -32.32 15.19
C CYS A 196 -5.03 -32.47 16.40
N VAL A 197 -5.06 -33.68 16.96
CA VAL A 197 -5.82 -34.01 18.16
C VAL A 197 -4.90 -34.74 19.12
N GLY A 198 -4.91 -34.34 20.39
CA GLY A 198 -4.05 -34.91 21.43
C GLY A 198 -4.64 -34.77 22.83
N VAL A 199 -3.78 -34.91 23.84
CA VAL A 199 -4.14 -34.79 25.26
C VAL A 199 -3.13 -33.90 25.96
N ALA A 200 -3.62 -32.87 26.65
CA ALA A 200 -2.81 -32.03 27.52
C ALA A 200 -3.42 -32.06 28.93
N ASP A 201 -2.63 -32.39 29.94
CA ASP A 201 -3.06 -32.45 31.35
C ASP A 201 -4.35 -33.28 31.60
N GLY A 202 -4.52 -34.37 30.83
CA GLY A 202 -5.69 -35.26 30.93
C GLY A 202 -6.95 -34.77 30.21
N ALA A 203 -6.89 -33.59 29.57
CA ALA A 203 -7.98 -33.00 28.81
C ALA A 203 -7.74 -33.15 27.28
N PRO A 204 -8.80 -33.37 26.47
CA PRO A 204 -8.67 -33.40 25.01
C PRO A 204 -8.22 -32.06 24.47
N GLN A 205 -7.22 -32.09 23.60
CA GLN A 205 -6.67 -30.94 22.91
C GLN A 205 -6.91 -31.08 21.41
N VAL A 206 -7.30 -29.99 20.76
CA VAL A 206 -7.31 -29.83 19.31
C VAL A 206 -6.51 -28.60 18.95
N VAL A 207 -5.59 -28.72 18.01
CA VAL A 207 -4.97 -27.55 17.39
C VAL A 207 -5.45 -27.47 15.96
N VAL A 208 -5.95 -26.30 15.57
CA VAL A 208 -6.25 -25.96 14.18
C VAL A 208 -5.29 -24.91 13.69
N ALA A 209 -4.78 -25.08 12.48
CA ALA A 209 -3.92 -24.11 11.81
C ALA A 209 -4.57 -23.68 10.49
N ASP A 210 -4.42 -22.40 10.18
CA ASP A 210 -4.83 -21.85 8.90
C ASP A 210 -3.79 -22.20 7.83
N ASP A 211 -4.19 -23.08 6.90
CA ASP A 211 -3.40 -23.48 5.73
C ASP A 211 -3.96 -22.82 4.46
N ARG A 212 -4.55 -21.64 4.61
CA ARG A 212 -5.04 -20.83 3.51
C ARG A 212 -4.38 -19.47 3.53
N GLY A 213 -4.43 -18.79 2.40
CA GLY A 213 -4.12 -17.38 2.28
C GLY A 213 -5.16 -16.43 2.87
N ALA A 214 -6.16 -16.93 3.62
CA ALA A 214 -7.27 -16.13 4.10
C ALA A 214 -7.73 -16.52 5.49
N THR A 215 -7.94 -15.50 6.33
CA THR A 215 -8.38 -15.63 7.73
C THR A 215 -9.60 -16.55 7.86
N LEU A 216 -9.58 -17.40 8.89
CA LEU A 216 -10.63 -18.32 9.26
C LEU A 216 -11.41 -17.83 10.49
N ALA A 217 -12.71 -18.11 10.52
CA ALA A 217 -13.52 -17.97 11.74
C ALA A 217 -13.70 -19.33 12.41
N VAL A 218 -13.15 -19.47 13.61
CA VAL A 218 -13.21 -20.69 14.40
C VAL A 218 -14.17 -20.48 15.57
N SER A 219 -15.32 -21.16 15.51
CA SER A 219 -16.32 -21.14 16.56
C SER A 219 -16.23 -22.38 17.43
N TYR A 220 -16.26 -22.22 18.76
CA TYR A 220 -16.16 -23.30 19.73
C TYR A 220 -17.00 -23.01 20.99
N PRO A 221 -17.34 -24.03 21.81
CA PRO A 221 -18.11 -23.83 23.04
C PRO A 221 -17.40 -22.90 24.02
N VAL A 222 -18.13 -21.99 24.68
CA VAL A 222 -17.54 -20.99 25.61
C VAL A 222 -16.78 -21.57 26.80
N LYS A 223 -16.98 -22.86 27.11
CA LYS A 223 -16.30 -23.58 28.19
C LYS A 223 -14.92 -24.12 27.80
N TRP A 224 -14.58 -24.09 26.52
CA TRP A 224 -13.25 -24.52 26.06
C TRP A 224 -12.25 -23.40 26.31
N VAL A 225 -11.03 -23.79 26.67
CA VAL A 225 -9.90 -22.86 26.77
C VAL A 225 -9.29 -22.72 25.39
N ALA A 226 -8.96 -21.50 24.98
CA ALA A 226 -8.40 -21.21 23.67
C ALA A 226 -7.12 -20.40 23.79
N GLU A 227 -6.07 -20.86 23.11
CA GLU A 227 -4.74 -20.26 23.12
C GLU A 227 -4.27 -20.06 21.67
N PRO A 228 -3.85 -18.84 21.28
CA PRO A 228 -3.21 -18.63 19.99
C PRO A 228 -1.93 -19.46 19.86
N VAL A 229 -1.68 -19.98 18.66
CA VAL A 229 -0.46 -20.72 18.31
C VAL A 229 0.21 -20.02 17.13
N GLY A 230 1.54 -19.94 17.17
CA GLY A 230 2.34 -19.22 16.17
C GLY A 230 2.48 -17.74 16.50
N GLU A 231 3.49 -17.11 15.91
CA GLU A 231 3.70 -15.68 16.00
C GLU A 231 2.83 -14.98 14.96
N ARG A 232 2.07 -13.96 15.39
CA ARG A 232 1.35 -13.08 14.47
C ARG A 232 2.21 -11.86 14.21
N ASP A 233 2.42 -11.52 12.95
CA ASP A 233 3.04 -10.25 12.62
C ASP A 233 2.17 -9.07 13.13
N ALA A 234 2.81 -7.91 13.31
CA ALA A 234 2.18 -6.76 13.91
C ALA A 234 1.00 -6.21 13.07
N VAL A 235 1.02 -6.41 11.75
CA VAL A 235 -0.02 -5.93 10.84
C VAL A 235 -1.26 -6.81 10.95
N ALA A 236 -1.12 -8.13 10.91
CA ALA A 236 -2.21 -9.08 11.14
C ALA A 236 -2.87 -8.85 12.52
N GLN A 237 -2.08 -8.56 13.55
CA GLN A 237 -2.62 -8.19 14.87
C GLN A 237 -3.45 -6.90 14.81
N ALA A 238 -2.98 -5.88 14.08
CA ALA A 238 -3.68 -4.61 13.90
C ALA A 238 -4.98 -4.78 13.09
N SER A 239 -4.98 -5.61 12.04
CA SER A 239 -6.18 -5.99 11.28
C SER A 239 -7.21 -6.67 12.17
N LEU A 240 -6.81 -7.67 12.95
CA LEU A 240 -7.70 -8.36 13.88
C LEU A 240 -8.26 -7.41 14.95
N ALA A 241 -7.43 -6.54 15.52
CA ALA A 241 -7.90 -5.53 16.48
C ALA A 241 -8.93 -4.60 15.86
N THR A 242 -8.70 -4.18 14.61
CA THR A 242 -9.63 -3.35 13.84
C THR A 242 -10.97 -4.06 13.65
N VAL A 243 -10.99 -5.30 13.16
CA VAL A 243 -12.23 -6.08 12.98
C VAL A 243 -12.92 -6.39 14.30
N ASN A 244 -12.17 -6.57 15.39
CA ASN A 244 -12.72 -6.81 16.72
C ASN A 244 -13.33 -5.58 17.37
N SER A 245 -12.87 -4.38 17.01
CA SER A 245 -13.46 -3.12 17.45
C SER A 245 -14.82 -2.83 16.80
N VAL A 246 -15.15 -3.50 15.69
CA VAL A 246 -16.39 -3.32 14.95
C VAL A 246 -17.54 -4.04 15.67
N PRO A 247 -18.59 -3.33 16.12
CA PRO A 247 -19.68 -3.94 16.88
C PRO A 247 -20.48 -4.98 16.08
N VAL A 248 -20.64 -6.17 16.67
CA VAL A 248 -21.50 -7.25 16.14
C VAL A 248 -22.90 -7.15 16.75
N PRO A 249 -24.00 -7.25 15.97
CA PRO A 249 -25.35 -7.31 16.52
C PRO A 249 -25.56 -8.54 17.42
N LYS A 250 -26.15 -8.35 18.60
CA LYS A 250 -26.45 -9.42 19.58
C LYS A 250 -27.27 -10.59 19.01
N LYS A 251 -28.06 -10.34 17.97
CA LYS A 251 -29.00 -11.32 17.38
C LYS A 251 -28.31 -12.54 16.73
N ASN A 252 -27.00 -12.46 16.47
CA ASN A 252 -26.22 -13.52 15.84
C ASN A 252 -25.22 -14.17 16.82
N GLN A 253 -25.30 -13.87 18.12
CA GLN A 253 -24.47 -14.52 19.12
C GLN A 253 -25.19 -15.76 19.65
N ASP A 254 -24.64 -16.93 19.37
CA ASP A 254 -24.95 -18.13 20.14
C ASP A 254 -24.24 -17.96 21.49
N GLU A 255 -25.00 -17.64 22.55
CA GLU A 255 -24.43 -17.43 23.90
C GLU A 255 -23.66 -18.65 24.43
N ALA A 256 -23.85 -19.84 23.84
CA ALA A 256 -23.11 -21.05 24.17
C ALA A 256 -21.79 -21.20 23.41
N ARG A 257 -21.50 -20.33 22.43
CA ARG A 257 -20.30 -20.40 21.60
C ARG A 257 -19.56 -19.06 21.55
N THR A 258 -18.26 -19.14 21.40
CA THR A 258 -17.41 -18.00 21.08
C THR A 258 -16.76 -18.25 19.72
N THR A 259 -16.42 -17.19 19.01
CA THR A 259 -15.78 -17.24 17.69
C THR A 259 -14.52 -16.40 17.70
N VAL A 260 -13.41 -17.00 17.30
CA VAL A 260 -12.09 -16.36 17.19
C VAL A 260 -11.66 -16.38 15.73
N LEU A 261 -10.98 -15.32 15.30
CA LEU A 261 -10.37 -15.23 13.99
C LEU A 261 -8.93 -15.76 14.05
N VAL A 262 -8.58 -16.63 13.11
CA VAL A 262 -7.25 -17.22 12.94
C VAL A 262 -6.73 -16.77 11.60
N THR A 263 -5.59 -16.05 11.58
CA THR A 263 -4.98 -15.51 10.36
C THR A 263 -4.05 -16.54 9.73
N PRO A 264 -3.74 -16.38 8.42
CA PRO A 264 -2.81 -17.26 7.71
C PRO A 264 -1.50 -17.48 8.47
N GLY A 265 -1.00 -18.72 8.48
CA GLY A 265 0.25 -19.08 9.15
C GLY A 265 0.17 -19.14 10.68
N THR A 266 -1.00 -18.90 11.27
CA THR A 266 -1.23 -19.06 12.72
C THR A 266 -2.23 -20.15 13.02
N GLY A 267 -2.36 -20.48 14.29
CA GLY A 267 -3.28 -21.49 14.76
C GLY A 267 -4.02 -21.11 16.03
N LEU A 268 -4.93 -21.98 16.41
CA LEU A 268 -5.68 -21.93 17.64
C LEU A 268 -5.63 -23.30 18.30
N ARG A 269 -5.07 -23.34 19.50
CA ARG A 269 -5.13 -24.49 20.39
C ARG A 269 -6.38 -24.38 21.24
N LEU A 270 -7.14 -25.46 21.28
CA LEU A 270 -8.39 -25.58 22.01
C LEU A 270 -8.29 -26.75 22.97
N THR A 271 -8.61 -26.52 24.24
CA THR A 271 -8.65 -27.56 25.27
C THR A 271 -10.10 -27.73 25.72
N ASN A 272 -10.64 -28.92 25.48
CA ASN A 272 -11.99 -29.31 25.89
C ASN A 272 -11.97 -29.80 27.34
N PRO A 273 -12.94 -29.41 28.20
CA PRO A 273 -13.05 -29.98 29.54
C PRO A 273 -13.17 -31.52 29.52
N PRO A 274 -12.60 -32.22 30.52
CA PRO A 274 -12.67 -33.67 30.60
C PRO A 274 -14.10 -34.22 30.60
N ASP A 275 -14.31 -35.38 29.98
CA ASP A 275 -15.59 -36.11 29.92
C ASP A 275 -16.75 -35.30 29.32
N LYS A 276 -16.44 -34.26 28.52
CA LYS A 276 -17.43 -33.47 27.79
C LYS A 276 -17.30 -33.69 26.28
N LYS A 277 -18.47 -33.77 25.64
CA LYS A 277 -18.58 -33.65 24.19
C LYS A 277 -18.62 -32.18 23.82
N GLY A 278 -17.87 -31.79 22.79
CA GLY A 278 -17.96 -30.47 22.20
C GLY A 278 -17.76 -30.52 20.69
N THR A 279 -18.24 -29.50 20.01
CA THR A 279 -18.13 -29.39 18.56
C THR A 279 -17.45 -28.09 18.20
N LEU A 280 -16.35 -28.18 17.47
CA LEU A 280 -15.70 -27.08 16.77
C LEU A 280 -16.38 -26.86 15.42
N ARG A 281 -16.49 -25.59 14.99
CA ARG A 281 -17.00 -25.21 13.67
C ARG A 281 -16.06 -24.19 13.03
N ILE A 282 -15.77 -24.38 11.75
CA ILE A 282 -15.05 -23.41 10.92
C ILE A 282 -15.90 -23.16 9.69
N GLU A 283 -16.30 -21.90 9.50
CA GLU A 283 -17.31 -21.54 8.50
C GLU A 283 -16.96 -20.24 7.78
N PRO A 284 -17.44 -20.07 6.53
CA PRO A 284 -17.44 -18.78 5.85
C PRO A 284 -17.95 -17.68 6.78
N SER A 285 -17.16 -16.62 6.92
CA SER A 285 -17.48 -15.55 7.85
C SER A 285 -17.16 -14.21 7.26
N ALA A 286 -18.17 -13.36 7.23
CA ALA A 286 -18.01 -12.00 6.76
C ALA A 286 -16.94 -11.22 7.55
N ARG A 287 -16.79 -11.51 8.84
CA ARG A 287 -15.73 -10.92 9.67
C ARG A 287 -14.34 -11.39 9.27
N ALA A 288 -14.21 -12.68 8.96
CA ALA A 288 -12.94 -13.23 8.51
C ALA A 288 -12.54 -12.66 7.15
N TYR A 289 -13.48 -12.55 6.20
CA TYR A 289 -13.21 -11.92 4.90
C TYR A 289 -12.88 -10.43 4.99
N VAL A 290 -13.47 -9.70 5.93
CA VAL A 290 -13.08 -8.30 6.21
C VAL A 290 -11.67 -8.24 6.80
N ALA A 291 -11.27 -9.19 7.67
CA ALA A 291 -9.90 -9.27 8.17
C ALA A 291 -8.90 -9.53 7.03
N THR A 292 -9.18 -10.52 6.17
CA THR A 292 -8.36 -10.79 4.97
C THR A 292 -8.26 -9.58 4.05
N ALA A 293 -9.34 -8.81 3.89
CA ALA A 293 -9.31 -7.59 3.08
C ALA A 293 -8.49 -6.45 3.70
N LEU A 294 -8.41 -6.40 5.03
CA LEU A 294 -7.54 -5.46 5.76
C LEU A 294 -6.07 -5.85 5.60
N ASP A 295 -5.75 -7.14 5.73
CA ASP A 295 -4.40 -7.66 5.49
C ASP A 295 -3.95 -7.38 4.06
N TYR A 296 -4.80 -7.67 3.07
CA TYR A 296 -4.54 -7.30 1.67
C TYR A 296 -4.31 -5.80 1.48
N ALA A 297 -5.09 -4.94 2.15
CA ALA A 297 -4.90 -3.49 2.07
C ALA A 297 -3.57 -3.05 2.70
N ALA A 298 -3.10 -3.74 3.73
CA ALA A 298 -1.79 -3.53 4.32
C ALA A 298 -0.66 -3.97 3.39
N ASP A 299 -0.81 -5.10 2.70
CA ASP A 299 0.16 -5.57 1.69
C ASP A 299 0.22 -4.63 0.48
N VAL A 300 -0.91 -4.07 0.06
CA VAL A 300 -0.95 -3.02 -0.96
C VAL A 300 -0.18 -1.80 -0.51
N LEU A 301 -0.35 -1.37 0.73
CA LEU A 301 0.38 -0.25 1.30
C LEU A 301 1.89 -0.56 1.38
N ASP A 302 2.29 -1.74 1.84
CA ASP A 302 3.68 -2.18 1.85
C ASP A 302 4.27 -2.18 0.43
N THR A 303 3.54 -2.73 -0.54
CA THR A 303 3.92 -2.73 -1.95
C THR A 303 4.10 -1.32 -2.50
N VAL A 304 3.16 -0.41 -2.24
CA VAL A 304 3.24 0.98 -2.69
C VAL A 304 4.47 1.66 -2.10
N THR A 305 4.73 1.42 -0.82
CA THR A 305 5.78 2.10 -0.07
C THR A 305 7.18 1.56 -0.38
N THR A 306 7.30 0.28 -0.69
CA THR A 306 8.52 -0.37 -1.17
C THR A 306 8.78 -0.08 -2.66
N THR A 307 7.74 -0.08 -3.49
CA THR A 307 7.85 0.21 -4.93
C THR A 307 8.12 1.69 -5.18
N LEU A 308 7.62 2.58 -4.32
CA LEU A 308 7.70 4.03 -4.48
C LEU A 308 8.39 4.70 -3.29
N PRO A 309 9.71 4.47 -3.10
CA PRO A 309 10.43 4.97 -1.93
C PRO A 309 10.38 6.51 -1.81
N TRP A 310 10.18 7.21 -2.92
CA TRP A 310 10.11 8.67 -2.96
C TRP A 310 8.87 9.24 -2.28
N PHE A 311 7.74 8.54 -2.32
CA PHE A 311 6.48 9.01 -1.74
C PHE A 311 6.31 8.61 -0.26
N GLY A 312 7.35 8.09 0.37
CA GLY A 312 7.42 7.99 1.83
C GLY A 312 6.71 6.77 2.39
N GLY A 313 7.44 5.66 2.44
CA GLY A 313 7.05 4.43 3.10
C GLY A 313 7.54 4.26 4.54
N PRO A 314 6.86 3.45 5.38
CA PRO A 314 7.53 2.74 6.45
C PRO A 314 8.64 1.87 5.84
N THR A 315 9.76 1.76 6.53
CA THR A 315 10.83 0.83 6.17
C THR A 315 10.77 -0.45 7.01
N ASP A 316 9.74 -0.61 7.84
CA ASP A 316 9.58 -1.71 8.80
C ASP A 316 8.08 -1.95 9.11
N ALA A 317 7.69 -3.22 9.21
CA ALA A 317 6.36 -3.71 9.56
C ALA A 317 5.84 -3.16 10.91
N ALA A 318 6.72 -2.94 11.90
CA ALA A 318 6.31 -2.35 13.18
C ALA A 318 5.78 -0.91 13.01
N VAL A 319 6.42 -0.12 12.13
CA VAL A 319 5.95 1.23 11.79
C VAL A 319 4.66 1.16 10.98
N THR A 320 4.55 0.21 10.06
CA THR A 320 3.31 -0.04 9.31
C THR A 320 2.13 -0.32 10.25
N ALA A 321 2.30 -1.24 11.20
CA ALA A 321 1.26 -1.61 12.17
C ALA A 321 0.83 -0.43 13.07
N THR A 322 1.79 0.40 13.50
CA THR A 322 1.53 1.57 14.36
C THR A 322 0.61 2.59 13.67
N LEU A 323 0.67 2.67 12.34
CA LEU A 323 -0.06 3.64 11.53
C LEU A 323 -1.29 3.05 10.85
N PHE A 324 -1.33 1.72 10.74
CA PHE A 324 -2.43 0.97 10.19
C PHE A 324 -3.70 1.17 11.03
N ALA A 325 -3.70 0.76 12.31
CA ALA A 325 -4.90 0.81 13.15
C ALA A 325 -5.53 2.21 13.29
N PRO A 326 -4.75 3.31 13.50
CA PRO A 326 -5.29 4.67 13.50
C PRO A 326 -6.01 5.06 12.21
N SER A 327 -5.62 4.51 11.05
CA SER A 327 -6.28 4.81 9.78
C SER A 327 -7.73 4.31 9.72
N PHE A 328 -8.12 3.41 10.62
CA PHE A 328 -9.45 2.83 10.70
C PHE A 328 -10.29 3.37 11.86
N THR A 329 -9.82 4.37 12.61
CA THR A 329 -10.60 4.91 13.75
C THR A 329 -11.69 5.89 13.33
N ALA A 330 -11.59 6.45 12.12
CA ALA A 330 -12.57 7.39 11.57
C ALA A 330 -13.98 6.75 11.54
N GLU A 331 -15.00 7.51 11.93
CA GLU A 331 -16.36 6.99 12.12
C GLU A 331 -16.95 6.44 10.82
N ASP A 332 -16.74 7.13 9.70
CA ASP A 332 -17.14 6.71 8.36
C ASP A 332 -16.49 5.38 7.95
N CYS A 333 -15.21 5.21 8.27
CA CYS A 333 -14.48 3.98 8.00
C CYS A 333 -15.04 2.81 8.83
N ARG A 334 -15.18 3.00 10.15
CA ARG A 334 -15.73 1.97 11.06
C ARG A 334 -17.16 1.59 10.69
N ALA A 335 -17.99 2.56 10.34
CA ALA A 335 -19.36 2.32 9.91
C ALA A 335 -19.41 1.50 8.62
N SER A 336 -18.50 1.76 7.67
CA SER A 336 -18.44 1.04 6.39
C SER A 336 -17.98 -0.40 6.59
N LEU A 337 -16.89 -0.63 7.34
CA LEU A 337 -16.43 -1.97 7.71
C LEU A 337 -17.50 -2.73 8.50
N GLY A 338 -18.21 -2.05 9.40
CA GLY A 338 -19.34 -2.59 10.16
C GLY A 338 -20.49 -3.13 9.33
N LYS A 339 -20.75 -2.55 8.15
CA LYS A 339 -21.74 -3.08 7.21
C LYS A 339 -21.27 -4.42 6.63
N PHE A 340 -20.01 -4.50 6.22
CA PHE A 340 -19.44 -5.69 5.60
C PHE A 340 -19.38 -6.90 6.54
N THR A 341 -19.12 -6.68 7.83
CA THR A 341 -19.13 -7.78 8.83
C THR A 341 -20.48 -8.50 8.97
N ARG A 342 -21.55 -7.99 8.35
CA ARG A 342 -22.91 -8.54 8.38
C ARG A 342 -23.38 -9.02 7.01
N SER A 343 -22.52 -8.94 5.99
CA SER A 343 -22.86 -9.34 4.64
C SER A 343 -23.08 -10.86 4.55
N PRO A 344 -23.97 -11.31 3.66
CA PRO A 344 -24.17 -12.73 3.42
C PRO A 344 -22.91 -13.34 2.79
N THR A 345 -22.65 -14.61 3.08
CA THR A 345 -21.47 -15.36 2.63
C THR A 345 -21.90 -16.75 2.13
N ASN A 346 -23.08 -16.82 1.51
CA ASN A 346 -23.73 -18.09 1.20
C ASN A 346 -23.23 -18.74 -0.08
N ASN A 347 -22.49 -18.00 -0.91
CA ASN A 347 -21.97 -18.48 -2.18
C ASN A 347 -20.70 -17.71 -2.59
N PRO A 348 -19.92 -18.24 -3.54
CA PRO A 348 -18.67 -17.62 -4.00
C PRO A 348 -18.81 -16.19 -4.50
N GLU A 349 -19.91 -15.86 -5.19
CA GLU A 349 -20.14 -14.52 -5.75
C GLU A 349 -20.28 -13.47 -4.62
N GLN A 350 -21.05 -13.79 -3.59
CA GLN A 350 -21.22 -12.93 -2.41
C GLN A 350 -19.90 -12.74 -1.66
N VAL A 351 -19.12 -13.81 -1.50
CA VAL A 351 -17.81 -13.76 -0.84
C VAL A 351 -16.83 -12.88 -1.63
N GLY A 352 -16.74 -13.06 -2.95
CA GLY A 352 -15.87 -12.26 -3.82
C GLY A 352 -16.24 -10.78 -3.84
N MET A 353 -17.55 -10.47 -3.92
CA MET A 353 -18.04 -9.09 -3.85
C MET A 353 -17.73 -8.45 -2.48
N LEU A 354 -17.96 -9.19 -1.39
CA LEU A 354 -17.68 -8.72 -0.04
C LEU A 354 -16.20 -8.38 0.13
N PHE A 355 -15.31 -9.31 -0.24
CA PHE A 355 -13.87 -9.10 -0.14
C PHE A 355 -13.44 -7.88 -0.95
N ARG A 356 -13.89 -7.73 -2.20
CA ARG A 356 -13.56 -6.58 -3.04
C ARG A 356 -13.99 -5.26 -2.40
N GLN A 357 -15.25 -5.16 -1.94
CA GLN A 357 -15.78 -3.94 -1.32
C GLN A 357 -15.06 -3.59 -0.01
N ALA A 358 -14.73 -4.61 0.79
CA ALA A 358 -13.96 -4.44 2.01
C ALA A 358 -12.52 -3.99 1.71
N ALA A 359 -11.87 -4.54 0.68
CA ALA A 359 -10.51 -4.17 0.26
C ALA A 359 -10.48 -2.72 -0.26
N GLU A 360 -11.42 -2.36 -1.14
CA GLU A 360 -11.57 -0.99 -1.65
C GLU A 360 -11.76 0.01 -0.49
N THR A 361 -12.67 -0.31 0.42
CA THR A 361 -12.93 0.54 1.60
C THR A 361 -11.70 0.66 2.47
N SER A 362 -10.97 -0.44 2.67
CA SER A 362 -9.79 -0.48 3.53
C SER A 362 -8.65 0.36 2.94
N ILE A 363 -8.37 0.24 1.65
CA ILE A 363 -7.41 1.09 0.93
C ILE A 363 -7.83 2.56 1.00
N GLY A 364 -9.13 2.84 0.87
CA GLY A 364 -9.66 4.20 1.03
C GLY A 364 -9.46 4.77 2.43
N CYS A 365 -9.63 3.96 3.48
CA CYS A 365 -9.37 4.37 4.86
C CYS A 365 -7.87 4.62 5.09
N LEU A 366 -6.99 3.73 4.60
CA LEU A 366 -5.54 3.93 4.62
C LEU A 366 -5.16 5.24 3.92
N SER A 367 -5.65 5.47 2.71
CA SER A 367 -5.37 6.71 1.96
C SER A 367 -5.67 7.97 2.79
N ARG A 368 -6.79 8.01 3.52
CA ARG A 368 -7.18 9.16 4.35
C ARG A 368 -6.41 9.25 5.67
N GLY A 369 -6.24 8.11 6.34
CA GLY A 369 -5.63 8.05 7.68
C GLY A 369 -4.12 8.21 7.65
N TRP A 370 -3.47 7.76 6.58
CA TRP A 370 -2.02 7.63 6.53
C TRP A 370 -1.27 8.96 6.51
N ALA A 371 -1.74 9.92 5.71
CA ALA A 371 -1.14 11.25 5.63
C ALA A 371 -1.20 11.97 7.00
N ALA A 372 -2.31 11.82 7.73
CA ALA A 372 -2.48 12.37 9.07
C ALA A 372 -1.64 11.63 10.12
N ALA A 373 -1.54 10.29 10.04
CA ALA A 373 -0.85 9.47 11.02
C ALA A 373 0.68 9.65 11.01
N GLN A 374 1.26 9.99 9.86
CA GLN A 374 2.71 10.15 9.69
C GLN A 374 3.23 11.56 10.05
N GLY A 375 2.35 12.55 10.29
CA GLY A 375 2.77 13.94 10.40
C GLY A 375 3.54 14.45 9.16
N ARG A 376 3.41 13.75 8.03
CA ARG A 376 4.11 14.03 6.78
C ARG A 376 3.33 15.08 6.01
N GLU A 377 3.55 16.32 6.37
CA GLU A 377 3.19 17.46 5.54
C GLU A 377 4.11 17.50 4.30
N GLY A 378 3.58 17.90 3.15
CA GLY A 378 4.35 18.07 1.91
C GLY A 378 4.10 17.01 0.83
N TRP A 379 4.96 17.03 -0.19
CA TRP A 379 4.72 16.33 -1.46
C TRP A 379 4.76 14.80 -1.34
N GLN A 380 5.52 14.24 -0.38
CA GLN A 380 5.62 12.79 -0.17
C GLN A 380 4.29 12.21 0.31
N GLY A 381 3.74 12.76 1.41
CA GLY A 381 2.45 12.34 1.94
C GLY A 381 1.31 12.52 0.93
N ALA A 382 1.30 13.65 0.21
CA ALA A 382 0.36 13.89 -0.87
C ALA A 382 0.49 12.86 -2.01
N GLY A 383 1.72 12.49 -2.38
CA GLY A 383 1.99 11.50 -3.41
C GLY A 383 1.54 10.08 -3.04
N LEU A 384 1.77 9.68 -1.79
CA LEU A 384 1.29 8.39 -1.28
C LEU A 384 -0.24 8.35 -1.22
N GLN A 385 -0.87 9.39 -0.68
CA GLN A 385 -2.33 9.51 -0.64
C GLN A 385 -2.93 9.47 -2.06
N ALA A 386 -2.36 10.21 -3.01
CA ALA A 386 -2.82 10.21 -4.40
C ALA A 386 -2.70 8.81 -5.03
N THR A 387 -1.61 8.09 -4.73
CA THR A 387 -1.38 6.72 -5.22
C THR A 387 -2.38 5.73 -4.63
N LEU A 388 -2.60 5.73 -3.31
CA LEU A 388 -3.58 4.85 -2.67
C LEU A 388 -5.02 5.16 -3.12
N THR A 389 -5.35 6.45 -3.25
CA THR A 389 -6.65 6.88 -3.82
C THR A 389 -6.83 6.40 -5.25
N TRP A 390 -5.76 6.39 -6.03
CA TRP A 390 -5.79 5.88 -7.39
C TRP A 390 -6.02 4.37 -7.43
N ILE A 391 -5.32 3.59 -6.60
CA ILE A 391 -5.54 2.14 -6.49
C ILE A 391 -6.98 1.86 -6.08
N GLN A 392 -7.51 2.57 -5.07
CA GLN A 392 -8.89 2.45 -4.63
C GLN A 392 -9.87 2.63 -5.82
N LYS A 393 -9.72 3.72 -6.59
CA LYS A 393 -10.59 4.02 -7.74
C LYS A 393 -10.47 2.99 -8.87
N ASN A 394 -9.32 2.32 -8.97
CA ASN A 394 -9.02 1.33 -10.00
C ASN A 394 -9.01 -0.10 -9.45
N ILE A 395 -9.62 -0.34 -8.29
CA ILE A 395 -9.58 -1.65 -7.62
C ILE A 395 -10.16 -2.77 -8.50
N VAL A 396 -11.13 -2.45 -9.36
CA VAL A 396 -11.68 -3.39 -10.34
C VAL A 396 -10.61 -3.84 -11.34
N ALA A 397 -9.77 -2.91 -11.81
CA ALA A 397 -8.66 -3.22 -12.69
C ALA A 397 -7.55 -4.00 -11.97
N VAL A 398 -7.29 -3.68 -10.69
CA VAL A 398 -6.36 -4.46 -9.83
C VAL A 398 -6.81 -5.91 -9.70
N PHE A 399 -8.11 -6.13 -9.56
CA PHE A 399 -8.67 -7.48 -9.46
C PHE A 399 -8.61 -8.21 -10.80
N GLY A 400 -8.69 -7.50 -11.93
CA GLY A 400 -8.51 -8.05 -13.28
C GLY A 400 -9.28 -9.36 -13.51
N ASP A 401 -8.64 -10.31 -14.19
CA ASP A 401 -9.15 -11.68 -14.39
C ASP A 401 -9.19 -12.50 -13.08
N GLY A 402 -8.53 -12.02 -12.02
CA GLY A 402 -8.56 -12.61 -10.68
C GLY A 402 -9.87 -12.37 -9.94
N GLY A 403 -10.63 -11.33 -10.27
CA GLY A 403 -11.90 -10.99 -9.62
C GLY A 403 -12.89 -12.16 -9.56
N PRO A 404 -13.21 -12.80 -10.69
CA PRO A 404 -14.09 -13.97 -10.73
C PRO A 404 -13.59 -15.19 -9.96
N THR A 405 -12.28 -15.32 -9.70
CA THR A 405 -11.68 -16.50 -9.05
C THR A 405 -11.48 -16.34 -7.55
N ILE A 406 -11.46 -15.10 -7.03
CA ILE A 406 -11.33 -14.84 -5.58
C ILE A 406 -12.51 -15.40 -4.79
N GLY A 407 -13.73 -15.22 -5.28
CA GLY A 407 -14.93 -15.74 -4.62
C GLY A 407 -14.83 -17.25 -4.37
N PRO A 408 -14.60 -18.06 -5.41
CA PRO A 408 -14.38 -19.50 -5.28
C PRO A 408 -13.17 -19.89 -4.43
N ALA A 409 -12.08 -19.11 -4.44
CA ALA A 409 -10.89 -19.41 -3.63
C ALA A 409 -11.13 -19.16 -2.12
N LEU A 410 -11.95 -18.15 -1.81
CA LEU A 410 -12.31 -17.78 -0.45
C LEU A 410 -13.47 -18.60 0.11
N ASP A 411 -14.41 -19.04 -0.73
CA ASP A 411 -15.56 -19.85 -0.32
C ASP A 411 -15.16 -21.30 0.00
N PHE A 412 -15.78 -21.87 1.02
CA PHE A 412 -15.50 -23.23 1.49
C PHE A 412 -16.67 -23.80 2.30
N PRO A 413 -16.87 -25.12 2.32
CA PRO A 413 -17.95 -25.72 3.08
C PRO A 413 -17.70 -25.62 4.60
N LEU A 414 -18.79 -25.75 5.37
CA LEU A 414 -18.74 -25.75 6.83
C LEU A 414 -17.99 -26.99 7.34
N PHE A 415 -16.82 -26.76 7.94
CA PHE A 415 -16.06 -27.80 8.61
C PHE A 415 -16.54 -27.96 10.06
N LYS A 416 -16.93 -29.18 10.44
CA LYS A 416 -17.29 -29.53 11.83
C LYS A 416 -16.37 -30.64 12.31
N MET A 417 -15.80 -30.43 13.49
CA MET A 417 -15.10 -31.47 14.22
C MET A 417 -15.76 -31.64 15.58
N GLN A 418 -16.31 -32.83 15.81
CA GLN A 418 -16.82 -33.22 17.11
C GLN A 418 -15.72 -33.93 17.88
N VAL A 419 -15.46 -33.49 19.11
CA VAL A 419 -14.46 -34.08 20.00
C VAL A 419 -15.21 -34.69 21.17
N THR A 420 -15.00 -35.99 21.39
CA THR A 420 -15.59 -36.72 22.51
C THR A 420 -14.49 -37.44 23.28
N GLN A 421 -14.47 -37.27 24.60
CA GLN A 421 -13.65 -38.09 25.48
C GLN A 421 -14.52 -39.17 26.11
N THR A 422 -14.11 -40.42 25.97
CA THR A 422 -14.72 -41.55 26.69
C THR A 422 -14.25 -41.52 28.14
N PRO A 423 -15.18 -41.59 29.12
CA PRO A 423 -14.83 -41.66 30.54
C PRO A 423 -13.88 -42.82 30.85
N ALA A 424 -13.07 -42.62 31.90
CA ALA A 424 -12.02 -43.55 32.30
C ALA A 424 -12.51 -44.90 32.83
#